data_AF-A0A077SLB7-F1
#
_entry.id   AF-A0A077SLB7-F1
#
_cell.length_a   1.000
_cell.length_b   1.000
_cell.length_c   1.000
_cell.angle_alpha   90.00
_cell.angle_beta   90.00
_cell.angle_gamma   90.00
#
_symmetry.space_group_name_H-M   'P 1'
#
loop_
_entity.id
_entity.type
_entity.pdbx_description
1 polymer ?
#
loop_
_entity_poly.entity_id
_entity_poly.type
_entity_poly.pdbx_seq_one_letter_code
_entity_poly.pdbx_strand_id
1 'polypeptide(L)'
;SGITPDERFCGCLLNVMTQTPKEELDKLIGCIERANPKLGVVVKLLVAEETGNGLFKQEANELFSLIGTDVQKAYCNCLIDLCVNLNLLERACELLDLGLTLDIYRGIQSKSPTQWSLHLKSLSLGAALTALHVWINDLSKALENGEELPSVLGINTGHGKHKYSDKGLASVLESHLKDLSAPFHEAPDKVGWFLTTDIAAKSWLKSRSSAELVTA
;
A
#
# COMPACT_ATOMS: atom_id res chain seq x y z
N SER A 1 -17.31 -14.00 33.11
CA SER A 1 -16.48 -12.86 32.68
C SER A 1 -15.95 -13.15 31.29
N GLY A 2 -16.30 -12.33 30.31
CA GLY A 2 -15.78 -12.47 28.94
C GLY A 2 -14.44 -11.78 28.79
N ILE A 3 -13.64 -12.22 27.81
CA ILE A 3 -12.45 -11.49 27.35
C ILE A 3 -12.94 -10.27 26.58
N THR A 4 -12.50 -9.06 26.97
CA THR A 4 -12.72 -7.86 26.15
C THR A 4 -11.63 -7.84 25.07
N PRO A 5 -11.99 -7.88 23.77
CA PRO A 5 -11.04 -7.75 22.69
C PRO A 5 -10.23 -6.45 22.79
N ASP A 6 -8.90 -6.55 22.72
CA ASP A 6 -8.05 -5.37 22.57
C ASP A 6 -7.81 -5.05 21.08
N GLU A 7 -7.11 -3.95 20.81
CA GLU A 7 -6.82 -3.52 19.44
C GLU A 7 -5.94 -4.52 18.69
N ARG A 8 -5.02 -5.20 19.39
CA ARG A 8 -4.19 -6.23 18.76
C ARG A 8 -5.01 -7.42 18.32
N PHE A 9 -5.97 -7.85 19.14
CA PHE A 9 -6.93 -8.89 18.76
C PHE A 9 -7.75 -8.49 17.54
N CYS A 10 -8.24 -7.25 17.49
CA CYS A 10 -8.97 -6.74 16.33
C CYS A 10 -8.09 -6.67 15.06
N GLY A 11 -6.81 -6.30 15.21
CA GLY A 11 -5.82 -6.38 14.15
C GLY A 11 -5.61 -7.81 13.63
N CYS A 12 -5.61 -8.81 14.52
CA CYS A 12 -5.58 -10.22 14.12
C CYS A 12 -6.83 -10.62 13.32
N LEU A 13 -8.02 -10.17 13.72
CA LEU A 13 -9.25 -10.42 12.96
C LEU A 13 -9.19 -9.79 11.55
N LEU A 14 -8.68 -8.56 11.43
CA LEU A 14 -8.46 -7.94 10.11
C LEU A 14 -7.49 -8.76 9.25
N ASN A 15 -6.39 -9.22 9.82
CA ASN A 15 -5.43 -10.06 9.10
C ASN A 15 -6.01 -11.43 8.69
N VAL A 16 -6.98 -11.96 9.43
CA VAL A 16 -7.73 -13.15 8.99
C VAL A 16 -8.65 -12.80 7.83
N MET A 17 -9.31 -11.64 7.86
CA MET A 17 -10.16 -11.18 6.75
C MET A 17 -9.39 -11.04 5.43
N THR A 18 -8.14 -10.56 5.45
CA THR A 18 -7.34 -10.45 4.23
C THR A 18 -7.07 -11.81 3.57
N GLN A 19 -7.15 -12.91 4.32
CA GLN A 19 -6.93 -14.28 3.83
C GLN A 19 -8.23 -15.04 3.58
N THR A 20 -9.38 -14.40 3.78
CA THR A 20 -10.70 -15.03 3.70
C THR A 20 -11.37 -14.71 2.37
N PRO A 21 -11.97 -15.70 1.68
CA PRO A 21 -12.75 -15.46 0.46
C PRO A 21 -13.89 -14.45 0.68
N LYS A 22 -14.23 -13.68 -0.35
CA LYS A 22 -15.24 -12.60 -0.27
C LYS A 22 -16.58 -13.12 0.28
N GLU A 23 -16.96 -14.34 -0.09
CA GLU A 23 -18.23 -14.99 0.28
C GLU A 23 -18.32 -15.34 1.79
N GLU A 24 -17.19 -15.38 2.49
CA GLU A 24 -17.12 -15.72 3.91
C GLU A 24 -16.89 -14.49 4.81
N LEU A 25 -16.68 -13.31 4.23
CA LEU A 25 -16.35 -12.10 4.98
C LEU A 25 -17.49 -11.64 5.92
N ASP A 26 -18.75 -11.86 5.57
CA ASP A 26 -19.90 -11.42 6.38
C ASP A 26 -19.84 -11.93 7.84
N LYS A 27 -19.36 -13.16 8.03
CA LYS A 27 -19.22 -13.75 9.37
C LYS A 27 -18.14 -13.01 10.17
N LEU A 28 -17.04 -12.64 9.53
CA LEU A 28 -15.92 -11.93 10.15
C LEU A 28 -16.27 -10.47 10.42
N ILE A 29 -17.03 -9.82 9.55
CA ILE A 29 -17.56 -8.46 9.76
C ILE A 29 -18.34 -8.41 11.07
N GLY A 30 -19.25 -9.37 11.31
CA GLY A 30 -20.01 -9.43 12.55
C GLY A 30 -19.15 -9.66 13.79
N CYS A 31 -18.04 -10.41 13.67
CA CYS A 31 -17.07 -10.57 14.76
C CYS A 31 -16.31 -9.28 15.05
N ILE A 32 -15.85 -8.58 14.02
CA ILE A 32 -15.15 -7.30 14.15
C ILE A 32 -16.07 -6.25 14.77
N GLU A 33 -17.31 -6.11 14.30
CA GLU A 33 -18.24 -5.11 14.83
C GLU A 33 -18.53 -5.31 16.32
N ARG A 34 -18.63 -6.56 16.79
CA ARG A 34 -18.78 -6.84 18.22
C ARG A 34 -17.53 -6.52 19.03
N ALA A 35 -16.34 -6.67 18.45
CA ALA A 35 -15.07 -6.44 19.11
C ALA A 35 -14.67 -4.95 19.12
N ASN A 36 -14.89 -4.27 18.00
CA ASN A 36 -14.63 -2.86 17.78
C ASN A 36 -15.67 -2.31 16.79
N PRO A 37 -16.74 -1.64 17.29
CA PRO A 37 -17.82 -1.14 16.45
C PRO A 37 -17.35 -0.20 15.34
N LYS A 38 -16.38 0.69 15.63
CA LYS A 38 -15.87 1.65 14.65
C LYS A 38 -15.14 0.95 13.51
N LEU A 39 -14.30 -0.02 13.83
CA LEU A 39 -13.65 -0.85 12.82
C LEU A 39 -14.68 -1.64 12.00
N GLY A 40 -15.73 -2.14 12.65
CA GLY A 40 -16.85 -2.81 11.99
C GLY A 40 -17.52 -1.94 10.92
N VAL A 41 -17.76 -0.66 11.22
CA VAL A 41 -18.30 0.32 10.25
C VAL A 41 -17.37 0.48 9.05
N VAL A 42 -16.07 0.71 9.29
CA VAL A 42 -15.08 0.87 8.21
C VAL A 42 -15.04 -0.35 7.29
N VAL A 43 -15.00 -1.55 7.87
CA VAL A 43 -14.96 -2.81 7.09
C VAL A 43 -16.27 -3.03 6.33
N LYS A 44 -17.43 -2.71 6.91
CA LYS A 44 -18.72 -2.80 6.21
C LYS A 44 -18.75 -1.88 5.00
N LEU A 45 -18.37 -0.61 5.16
CA LEU A 45 -18.30 0.34 4.05
C LEU A 45 -17.34 -0.15 2.96
N LEU A 46 -16.20 -0.75 3.37
CA LEU A 46 -15.22 -1.35 2.47
C LEU A 46 -15.81 -2.52 1.67
N VAL A 47 -16.47 -3.48 2.31
CA VAL A 47 -16.96 -4.70 1.66
C VAL A 47 -18.25 -4.47 0.87
N ALA A 48 -19.14 -3.60 1.35
CA ALA A 48 -20.38 -3.26 0.66
C ALA A 48 -20.16 -2.40 -0.59
N GLU A 49 -18.91 -2.00 -0.87
CA GLU A 49 -18.55 -1.14 -2.00
C GLU A 49 -19.38 0.16 -2.04
N GLU A 50 -19.89 0.59 -0.88
CA GLU A 50 -20.76 1.77 -0.78
C GLU A 50 -20.03 3.02 -1.24
N THR A 51 -20.38 3.47 -2.44
CA THR A 51 -19.82 4.65 -3.07
C THR A 51 -20.63 5.86 -2.60
N GLY A 52 -20.08 6.63 -1.65
CA GLY A 52 -20.74 7.83 -1.14
C GLY A 52 -19.78 8.85 -0.53
N ASN A 53 -19.85 10.09 -1.02
CA ASN A 53 -19.42 11.38 -0.44
C ASN A 53 -18.13 11.44 0.41
N GLY A 54 -17.17 10.52 0.26
CA GLY A 54 -15.98 10.45 1.12
C GLY A 54 -16.26 9.85 2.52
N LEU A 55 -17.42 9.20 2.72
CA LEU A 55 -17.80 8.60 4.01
C LEU A 55 -16.79 7.55 4.46
N PHE A 56 -16.34 6.68 3.55
CA PHE A 56 -15.33 5.67 3.86
C PHE A 56 -14.04 6.29 4.43
N LYS A 57 -13.50 7.31 3.77
CA LYS A 57 -12.30 8.03 4.22
C LYS A 57 -12.51 8.71 5.57
N GLN A 58 -13.69 9.31 5.79
CA GLN A 58 -14.06 9.93 7.06
C GLN A 58 -14.09 8.91 8.21
N GLU A 59 -14.77 7.77 8.01
CA GLU A 59 -14.89 6.72 9.01
C GLU A 59 -13.53 6.07 9.30
N ALA A 60 -12.69 5.88 8.28
CA ALA A 60 -11.32 5.39 8.44
C ALA A 60 -10.45 6.38 9.23
N ASN A 61 -10.57 7.68 8.95
CA ASN A 61 -9.83 8.72 9.68
C ASN A 61 -10.20 8.75 11.17
N GLU A 62 -11.48 8.66 11.48
CA GLU A 62 -11.95 8.59 12.86
C GLU A 62 -11.56 7.27 13.55
N LEU A 63 -11.52 6.14 12.83
CA LEU A 63 -10.95 4.91 13.38
C LEU A 63 -9.48 5.11 13.80
N PHE A 64 -8.65 5.71 12.93
CA PHE A 64 -7.24 5.93 13.24
C PHE A 64 -7.00 6.90 14.40
N SER A 65 -7.91 7.86 14.64
CA SER A 65 -7.80 8.76 15.79
C SER A 65 -8.17 8.10 17.12
N LEU A 66 -8.86 6.96 17.10
CA LEU A 66 -9.32 6.25 18.28
C LEU A 66 -8.38 5.11 18.73
N ILE A 67 -7.57 4.56 17.82
CA ILE A 67 -6.68 3.42 18.12
C ILE A 67 -5.26 3.86 18.50
N GLY A 68 -4.54 2.99 19.22
CA GLY A 68 -3.14 3.21 19.60
C GLY A 68 -2.21 3.35 18.40
N THR A 69 -1.24 4.27 18.50
CA THR A 69 -0.26 4.53 17.43
C THR A 69 0.60 3.30 17.08
N ASP A 70 0.77 2.38 18.03
CA ASP A 70 1.51 1.12 17.85
C ASP A 70 0.78 0.11 16.96
N VAL A 71 -0.55 0.22 16.82
CA VAL A 71 -1.37 -0.67 15.96
C VAL A 71 -1.79 -0.03 14.64
N GLN A 72 -1.78 1.31 14.53
CA GLN A 72 -2.24 2.04 13.33
C GLN A 72 -1.66 1.52 12.02
N LYS A 73 -0.34 1.27 11.97
CA LYS A 73 0.32 0.75 10.76
C LYS A 73 -0.17 -0.65 10.39
N ALA A 74 -0.34 -1.53 11.37
CA ALA A 74 -0.83 -2.88 11.13
C ALA A 74 -2.27 -2.86 10.61
N TYR A 75 -3.11 -2.00 11.19
CA TYR A 75 -4.49 -1.79 10.74
C TYR A 75 -4.53 -1.25 9.31
N CYS A 76 -3.77 -0.19 9.02
CA CYS A 76 -3.74 0.44 7.71
C CYS A 76 -3.26 -0.56 6.63
N ASN A 77 -2.19 -1.32 6.92
CA ASN A 77 -1.72 -2.40 6.04
C ASN A 77 -2.82 -3.43 5.76
N CYS A 78 -3.52 -3.93 6.80
CA CYS A 78 -4.56 -4.94 6.64
C CYS A 78 -5.76 -4.41 5.85
N LEU A 79 -6.17 -3.16 6.09
CA LEU A 79 -7.27 -2.54 5.34
C LEU A 79 -6.90 -2.33 3.87
N ILE A 80 -5.67 -1.91 3.57
CA ILE A 80 -5.18 -1.80 2.20
C ILE A 80 -5.11 -3.18 1.53
N ASP A 81 -4.58 -4.20 2.21
CA ASP A 81 -4.54 -5.57 1.69
C ASP A 81 -5.95 -6.09 1.38
N LEU A 82 -6.92 -5.83 2.26
CA LEU A 82 -8.31 -6.20 2.02
C LEU A 82 -8.88 -5.50 0.79
N CYS A 83 -8.61 -4.20 0.60
CA CYS A 83 -8.98 -3.49 -0.63
C CYS A 83 -8.35 -4.14 -1.86
N VAL A 84 -7.05 -4.46 -1.84
CA VAL A 84 -6.35 -5.10 -2.96
C VAL A 84 -6.96 -6.46 -3.28
N ASN A 85 -7.22 -7.29 -2.27
CA ASN A 85 -7.81 -8.62 -2.47
C ASN A 85 -9.25 -8.58 -3.00
N LEU A 86 -9.97 -7.49 -2.74
CA LEU A 86 -11.30 -7.22 -3.29
C LEU A 86 -11.28 -6.44 -4.61
N ASN A 87 -10.09 -6.18 -5.18
CA ASN A 87 -9.90 -5.37 -6.40
C ASN A 87 -10.39 -3.91 -6.29
N LEU A 88 -10.32 -3.32 -5.09
CA LEU A 88 -10.75 -1.96 -4.78
C LEU A 88 -9.55 -0.99 -4.74
N LEU A 89 -8.88 -0.80 -5.88
CA LEU A 89 -7.65 0.00 -5.96
C LEU A 89 -7.83 1.45 -5.47
N GLU A 90 -8.92 2.12 -5.83
CA GLU A 90 -9.18 3.50 -5.42
C GLU A 90 -9.20 3.62 -3.88
N ARG A 91 -9.85 2.68 -3.19
CA ARG A 91 -9.91 2.66 -1.72
C ARG A 91 -8.58 2.31 -1.08
N ALA A 92 -7.80 1.42 -1.70
CA ALA A 92 -6.43 1.16 -1.28
C ALA A 92 -5.58 2.45 -1.34
N CYS A 93 -5.70 3.22 -2.43
CA CYS A 93 -5.03 4.50 -2.59
C CYS A 93 -5.52 5.55 -1.56
N GLU A 94 -6.83 5.64 -1.30
CA GLU A 94 -7.39 6.53 -0.28
C GLU A 94 -6.86 6.22 1.14
N LEU A 95 -6.76 4.93 1.50
CA LEU A 95 -6.20 4.51 2.78
C LEU A 95 -4.70 4.80 2.88
N LEU A 96 -3.95 4.60 1.79
CA LEU A 96 -2.53 4.96 1.75
C LEU A 96 -2.35 6.47 1.93
N ASP A 97 -3.11 7.29 1.20
CA ASP A 97 -3.10 8.76 1.32
C ASP A 97 -3.42 9.22 2.75
N LEU A 98 -4.42 8.59 3.36
CA LEU A 98 -4.75 8.84 4.77
C LEU A 98 -3.59 8.44 5.71
N GLY A 99 -2.97 7.28 5.48
CA GLY A 99 -1.81 6.83 6.25
C GLY A 99 -0.57 7.72 6.11
N LEU A 100 -0.39 8.36 4.95
CA LEU A 100 0.63 9.39 4.74
C LEU A 100 0.28 10.68 5.50
N THR A 101 -0.98 11.13 5.39
CA THR A 101 -1.49 12.34 6.05
C THR A 101 -1.39 12.26 7.57
N LEU A 102 -1.62 11.07 8.14
CA LEU A 102 -1.55 10.80 9.58
C LEU A 102 -0.15 10.39 10.08
N ASP A 103 0.89 10.47 9.23
CA ASP A 103 2.28 10.06 9.53
C ASP A 103 2.43 8.58 9.97
N ILE A 104 1.46 7.71 9.63
CA ILE A 104 1.51 6.25 9.89
C ILE A 104 2.66 5.61 9.10
N TYR A 105 2.85 6.06 7.86
CA TYR A 105 3.90 5.61 6.94
C TYR A 105 5.10 6.55 6.91
N ARG A 106 5.50 7.09 8.07
CA ARG A 106 6.68 7.95 8.17
C ARG A 106 7.91 7.36 7.49
N GLY A 107 8.54 8.14 6.62
CA GLY A 107 9.78 7.76 5.93
C GLY A 107 9.60 6.74 4.80
N ILE A 108 8.37 6.48 4.36
CA ILE A 108 8.09 5.65 3.17
C ILE A 108 8.70 6.23 1.89
N GLN A 109 8.89 7.56 1.83
CA GLN A 109 9.62 8.21 0.75
C GLN A 109 10.80 9.02 1.27
N SER A 110 11.87 9.08 0.50
CA SER A 110 13.00 9.99 0.74
C SER A 110 13.40 10.66 -0.57
N LYS A 111 13.55 11.99 -0.58
CA LYS A 111 14.02 12.76 -1.73
C LYS A 111 15.33 13.49 -1.39
N SER A 112 16.36 13.27 -2.21
CA SER A 112 17.63 13.99 -2.20
C SER A 112 17.96 14.45 -3.63
N PRO A 113 18.93 15.37 -3.83
CA PRO A 113 19.29 15.84 -5.17
C PRO A 113 19.72 14.72 -6.12
N THR A 114 20.34 13.66 -5.60
CA THR A 114 20.89 12.56 -6.41
C THR A 114 20.01 11.32 -6.44
N GLN A 115 19.09 11.18 -5.48
CA GLN A 115 18.25 9.99 -5.38
C GLN A 115 16.88 10.27 -4.75
N TRP A 116 15.81 9.82 -5.40
CA TRP A 116 14.50 9.67 -4.78
C TRP A 116 14.22 8.19 -4.53
N SER A 117 13.58 7.86 -3.43
CA SER A 117 13.34 6.47 -3.06
C SER A 117 12.02 6.21 -2.39
N LEU A 118 11.51 5.01 -2.64
CA LEU A 118 10.36 4.40 -2.00
C LEU A 118 10.82 3.25 -1.09
N HIS A 119 10.42 3.26 0.17
CA HIS A 119 10.82 2.30 1.20
C HIS A 119 9.64 1.42 1.62
N LEU A 120 9.66 0.16 1.19
CA LEU A 120 8.56 -0.79 1.32
C LEU A 120 8.74 -1.80 2.45
N LYS A 121 9.91 -1.83 3.11
CA LYS A 121 10.32 -2.88 4.07
C LYS A 121 9.33 -3.18 5.20
N SER A 122 8.49 -2.22 5.60
CA SER A 122 7.55 -2.37 6.72
C SER A 122 6.09 -2.47 6.27
N LEU A 123 5.86 -2.58 4.96
CA LEU A 123 4.54 -2.70 4.38
C LEU A 123 4.20 -4.17 4.18
N SER A 124 2.92 -4.49 4.29
CA SER A 124 2.39 -5.74 3.74
C SER A 124 2.48 -5.72 2.21
N LEU A 125 2.22 -6.87 1.57
CA LEU A 125 2.34 -6.98 0.12
C LEU A 125 1.38 -6.03 -0.62
N GLY A 126 0.10 -6.01 -0.26
CA GLY A 126 -0.89 -5.14 -0.89
C GLY A 126 -0.53 -3.67 -0.70
N ALA A 127 -0.22 -3.27 0.55
CA ALA A 127 0.25 -1.92 0.85
C ALA A 127 1.51 -1.53 0.08
N ALA A 128 2.46 -2.45 -0.12
CA ALA A 128 3.67 -2.19 -0.89
C ALA A 128 3.38 -1.96 -2.38
N LEU A 129 2.49 -2.76 -2.98
CA LEU A 129 2.09 -2.60 -4.38
C LEU A 129 1.25 -1.33 -4.59
N THR A 130 0.35 -0.99 -3.66
CA THR A 130 -0.38 0.29 -3.67
C THR A 130 0.57 1.48 -3.55
N ALA A 131 1.56 1.41 -2.65
CA ALA A 131 2.56 2.46 -2.50
C ALA A 131 3.42 2.62 -3.75
N LEU A 132 3.79 1.52 -4.40
CA LEU A 132 4.49 1.56 -5.68
C LEU A 132 3.63 2.23 -6.76
N HIS A 133 2.36 1.83 -6.88
CA HIS A 133 1.43 2.42 -7.84
C HIS A 133 1.30 3.94 -7.66
N VAL A 134 1.05 4.41 -6.44
CA VAL A 134 0.94 5.84 -6.14
C VAL A 134 2.25 6.57 -6.42
N TRP A 135 3.39 6.02 -5.99
CA TRP A 135 4.69 6.63 -6.22
C TRP A 135 5.04 6.77 -7.70
N ILE A 136 4.72 5.76 -8.50
CA ILE A 136 4.89 5.80 -9.95
C ILE A 136 4.04 6.91 -10.58
N ASN A 137 2.78 7.06 -10.15
CA ASN A 137 1.91 8.13 -10.64
C ASN A 137 2.44 9.52 -10.25
N ASP A 138 2.99 9.66 -9.04
CA ASP A 138 3.62 10.90 -8.60
C ASP A 138 4.87 11.24 -9.42
N LEU A 139 5.66 10.23 -9.83
CA LEU A 139 6.79 10.43 -10.75
C LEU A 139 6.31 10.90 -12.14
N SER A 140 5.23 10.32 -12.67
CA SER A 140 4.62 10.79 -13.93
C SER A 140 4.18 12.25 -13.83
N LYS A 141 3.45 12.61 -12.78
CA LYS A 141 2.99 13.99 -12.54
C LYS A 141 4.15 14.98 -12.39
N ALA A 142 5.21 14.59 -11.68
CA ALA A 142 6.40 15.41 -11.55
C ALA A 142 7.02 15.71 -12.93
N LEU A 143 7.11 14.70 -13.80
CA LEU A 143 7.61 14.87 -15.17
C LEU A 143 6.71 15.77 -16.04
N GLU A 144 5.39 15.61 -15.93
CA GLU A 144 4.39 16.44 -16.62
C GLU A 144 4.46 17.91 -16.17
N ASN A 145 4.73 18.14 -14.89
CA ASN A 145 4.93 19.47 -14.32
C ASN A 145 6.31 20.07 -14.63
N GLY A 146 7.17 19.36 -15.37
CA GLY A 146 8.50 19.83 -15.75
C GLY A 146 9.57 19.69 -14.66
N GLU A 147 9.32 18.90 -13.60
CA GLU A 147 10.34 18.61 -12.60
C GLU A 147 11.45 17.72 -13.17
N GLU A 148 12.70 18.00 -12.79
CA GLU A 148 13.82 17.14 -13.12
C GLU A 148 13.92 15.96 -12.14
N LEU A 149 13.81 14.74 -12.68
CA LEU A 149 14.08 13.54 -11.89
C LEU A 149 15.56 13.49 -11.47
N PRO A 150 15.86 12.98 -10.25
CA PRO A 150 17.23 12.81 -9.78
C PRO A 150 17.95 11.75 -10.60
N SER A 151 19.30 11.75 -10.57
CA SER A 151 20.13 10.78 -11.32
C SER A 151 19.76 9.31 -11.07
N VAL A 152 19.23 8.99 -9.89
CA VAL A 152 18.84 7.64 -9.49
C VAL A 152 17.45 7.63 -8.87
N LEU A 153 16.62 6.67 -9.26
CA LEU A 153 15.40 6.31 -8.55
C LEU A 153 15.58 4.93 -7.92
N GLY A 154 15.08 4.75 -6.70
CA GLY A 154 15.28 3.51 -5.96
C GLY A 154 14.05 3.01 -5.21
N ILE A 155 13.83 1.70 -5.22
CA ILE A 155 12.81 1.03 -4.40
C ILE A 155 13.53 0.09 -3.43
N ASN A 156 13.29 0.26 -2.14
CA ASN A 156 13.89 -0.55 -1.09
C ASN A 156 12.84 -1.48 -0.47
N THR A 157 13.01 -2.79 -0.65
CA THR A 157 12.15 -3.83 -0.08
C THR A 157 12.65 -4.38 1.26
N GLY A 158 13.78 -3.87 1.74
CA GLY A 158 14.51 -4.42 2.87
C GLY A 158 15.29 -5.69 2.52
N HIS A 159 16.06 -6.18 3.48
CA HIS A 159 16.78 -7.44 3.33
C HIS A 159 15.80 -8.56 3.66
N GLY A 160 15.26 -9.26 2.66
CA GLY A 160 14.24 -10.32 2.79
C GLY A 160 14.66 -11.57 3.58
N LYS A 161 15.46 -11.47 4.64
CA LYS A 161 15.95 -12.58 5.46
C LYS A 161 15.00 -12.99 6.60
N HIS A 162 13.68 -12.92 6.40
CA HIS A 162 12.76 -13.59 7.32
C HIS A 162 12.47 -15.01 6.83
N LYS A 163 12.78 -15.98 7.70
CA LYS A 163 12.84 -17.44 7.51
C LYS A 163 11.54 -18.15 7.07
N TYR A 164 10.45 -17.44 6.77
CA TYR A 164 9.10 -18.02 6.74
C TYR A 164 8.26 -17.69 5.49
N SER A 165 8.82 -17.07 4.44
CA SER A 165 8.11 -16.90 3.16
C SER A 165 8.98 -17.37 2.00
N ASP A 166 8.54 -18.39 1.27
CA ASP A 166 9.24 -18.96 0.11
C ASP A 166 9.44 -17.96 -1.05
N LYS A 167 8.77 -16.80 -0.99
CA LYS A 167 8.92 -15.66 -1.90
C LYS A 167 8.82 -14.36 -1.10
N GLY A 168 9.95 -13.77 -0.73
CA GLY A 168 9.98 -12.48 -0.01
C GLY A 168 9.46 -11.32 -0.89
N LEU A 169 9.12 -10.18 -0.27
CA LEU A 169 8.61 -8.98 -0.93
C LEU A 169 9.41 -8.58 -2.19
N ALA A 170 10.74 -8.73 -2.15
CA ALA A 170 11.62 -8.48 -3.29
C ALA A 170 11.24 -9.27 -4.54
N SER A 171 10.96 -10.56 -4.42
CA SER A 171 10.64 -11.43 -5.56
C SER A 171 9.28 -11.10 -6.19
N VAL A 172 8.30 -10.74 -5.36
CA VAL A 172 6.97 -10.34 -5.85
C VAL A 172 7.05 -8.96 -6.51
N LEU A 173 7.79 -8.03 -5.90
CA LEU A 173 8.04 -6.72 -6.48
C LEU A 173 8.76 -6.84 -7.83
N GLU A 174 9.80 -7.68 -7.93
CA GLU A 174 10.53 -7.90 -9.17
C GLU A 174 9.61 -8.42 -10.29
N SER A 175 8.75 -9.39 -9.98
CA SER A 175 7.74 -9.88 -10.94
C SER A 175 6.80 -8.76 -11.39
N HIS A 176 6.28 -7.97 -10.44
CA HIS A 176 5.37 -6.89 -10.75
C HIS A 176 6.03 -5.77 -11.58
N LEU A 177 7.29 -5.43 -11.30
CA LEU A 177 8.06 -4.47 -12.11
C LEU A 177 8.28 -4.98 -13.54
N LYS A 178 8.48 -6.30 -13.73
CA LYS A 178 8.57 -6.92 -15.06
C LYS A 178 7.23 -6.83 -15.80
N ASP A 179 6.11 -7.09 -15.13
CA ASP A 179 4.77 -6.97 -15.71
C ASP A 179 4.49 -5.53 -16.18
N LEU A 180 4.98 -4.54 -15.44
CA LEU A 180 4.90 -3.11 -15.80
C LEU A 180 5.94 -2.66 -16.84
N SER A 181 6.82 -3.57 -17.28
CA SER A 181 8.01 -3.24 -18.10
C SER A 181 8.83 -2.08 -17.51
N ALA A 182 8.88 -2.01 -16.17
CA ALA A 182 9.54 -0.93 -15.45
C ALA A 182 11.06 -1.15 -15.43
N PRO A 183 11.87 -0.10 -15.66
CA PRO A 183 13.32 -0.23 -15.83
C PRO A 183 14.08 -0.33 -14.50
N PHE A 184 13.49 -0.93 -13.48
CA PHE A 184 14.07 -1.12 -12.16
C PHE A 184 14.69 -2.51 -12.05
N HIS A 185 15.95 -2.57 -11.64
CA HIS A 185 16.69 -3.82 -11.51
C HIS A 185 17.30 -3.95 -10.12
N GLU A 186 17.36 -5.16 -9.59
CA GLU A 186 18.02 -5.40 -8.30
C GLU A 186 19.50 -5.02 -8.40
N ALA A 187 19.97 -4.23 -7.43
CA ALA A 187 21.34 -3.77 -7.36
C ALA A 187 22.26 -4.90 -6.86
N PRO A 188 23.30 -5.31 -7.63
CA PRO A 188 24.15 -6.44 -7.28
C PRO A 188 24.85 -6.32 -5.92
N ASP A 189 25.15 -5.09 -5.49
CA ASP A 189 25.88 -4.74 -4.27
C ASP A 189 24.98 -4.23 -3.14
N LYS A 190 23.66 -4.08 -3.37
CA LYS A 190 22.71 -3.50 -2.41
C LYS A 190 21.45 -4.34 -2.33
N VAL A 191 21.51 -5.42 -1.56
CA VAL A 191 20.40 -6.36 -1.35
C VAL A 191 19.10 -5.63 -1.00
N GLY A 192 18.02 -6.00 -1.69
CA GLY A 192 16.69 -5.42 -1.47
C GLY A 192 16.46 -4.05 -2.12
N TRP A 193 17.47 -3.49 -2.80
CA TRP A 193 17.31 -2.29 -3.62
C TRP A 193 17.09 -2.63 -5.08
N PHE A 194 16.07 -2.01 -5.67
CA PHE A 194 15.84 -1.95 -7.10
C PHE A 194 16.11 -0.54 -7.57
N LEU A 195 16.99 -0.36 -8.55
CA LEU A 195 17.45 0.95 -9.00
C LEU A 195 17.18 1.16 -10.49
N THR A 196 16.96 2.41 -10.87
CA THR A 196 16.93 2.85 -12.27
C THR A 196 17.54 4.24 -12.42
N THR A 197 17.96 4.56 -13.64
CA THR A 197 18.47 5.89 -13.99
C THR A 197 17.34 6.82 -14.37
N ASP A 198 17.58 8.14 -14.27
CA ASP A 198 16.61 9.14 -14.70
C ASP A 198 16.26 9.02 -16.19
N ILE A 199 17.23 8.71 -17.05
CA ILE A 199 17.03 8.53 -18.50
C ILE A 199 16.05 7.37 -18.76
N ALA A 200 16.31 6.21 -18.15
CA ALA A 200 15.47 5.02 -18.34
C ALA A 200 14.06 5.24 -17.77
N ALA A 201 13.97 5.85 -16.58
CA ALA A 201 12.70 6.19 -15.95
C ALA A 201 11.87 7.18 -16.79
N LYS A 202 12.48 8.27 -17.29
CA LYS A 202 11.80 9.25 -18.16
C LYS A 202 11.26 8.60 -19.42
N SER A 203 12.05 7.73 -20.08
CA SER A 203 11.62 7.01 -21.27
C SER A 203 10.41 6.10 -20.98
N TRP A 204 10.50 5.34 -19.89
CA TRP A 204 9.43 4.44 -19.48
C TRP A 204 8.14 5.18 -19.09
N LEU A 205 8.22 6.21 -18.25
CA LEU A 205 7.06 7.00 -17.82
C LEU A 205 6.35 7.65 -19.02
N LYS A 206 7.10 8.23 -19.97
CA LYS A 206 6.53 8.78 -21.21
C LYS A 206 5.81 7.74 -22.07
N SER A 207 6.39 6.54 -22.19
CA SER A 207 5.76 5.45 -22.95
C SER A 207 4.44 4.99 -22.34
N ARG A 208 4.33 5.01 -21.01
CA ARG A 208 3.10 4.68 -20.28
C ARG A 208 1.99 5.70 -20.52
N SER A 209 2.29 6.99 -20.41
CA SER A 209 1.32 8.05 -20.70
C SER A 209 0.78 7.97 -22.14
N SER A 210 1.64 7.62 -23.11
CA SER A 210 1.22 7.43 -24.51
C SER A 210 0.31 6.21 -24.70
N ALA A 211 0.51 5.12 -23.96
CA ALA A 211 -0.34 3.93 -24.04
C ALA A 211 -1.72 4.15 -23.38
N GLU A 212 -1.77 4.88 -22.27
CA GLU A 212 -3.01 5.27 -21.61
C GLU A 212 -3.88 6.18 -22.50
N LEU A 213 -3.26 7.09 -23.26
CA LEU A 213 -3.95 7.94 -24.24
C LEU A 213 -4.50 7.20 -25.47
N VAL A 214 -3.98 6.02 -25.80
CA VAL A 214 -4.46 5.19 -26.93
C VAL A 214 -5.62 4.28 -26.51
N THR A 215 -5.80 4.07 -25.20
CA THR A 215 -6.83 3.19 -24.63
C THR A 215 -8.02 3.94 -24.01
N ALA A 216 -7.93 5.27 -23.91
CA ALA A 216 -9.01 6.19 -23.51
C ALA A 216 -9.83 6.67 -24.73
#